data_AF-A0A7Y2YV38-F1
#
_entry.id   AF-A0A7Y2YV38-F1
#
_cell.length_a   1.000
_cell.length_b   1.000
_cell.length_c   1.000
_cell.angle_alpha   90.00
_cell.angle_beta   90.00
_cell.angle_gamma   90.00
#
_symmetry.space_group_name_H-M   'P 1'
#
loop_
_entity.id
_entity.type
_entity.pdbx_description
1 polymer ?
#
loop_
_entity_poly.entity_id
_entity_poly.type
_entity_poly.pdbx_seq_one_letter_code
_entity_poly.pdbx_strand_id
1 'polypeptide(L)'
;MRFFRNANFDFLGVRRRAYVVSGVLLLLGIGSLVLRGGPRYGVDFTGGTMLQVEFVEQTSVGDLRDVLSAAGMENAQIQQLGDSNEF
;
A
#
# COMPACT_ATOMS: atom_id res chain seq x y z
N MET A 1 11.74 5.09 -34.80
CA MET A 1 13.00 5.78 -34.50
C MET A 1 13.84 4.89 -33.58
N ARG A 2 15.15 4.70 -33.86
CA ARG A 2 16.03 3.83 -33.05
C ARG A 2 16.75 4.65 -31.99
N PHE A 3 16.22 4.69 -30.77
CA PHE A 3 16.71 5.53 -29.67
C PHE A 3 18.04 5.07 -29.04
N PHE A 4 18.48 3.83 -29.27
CA PHE A 4 19.64 3.21 -28.60
C PHE A 4 20.80 2.89 -29.54
N ARG A 5 20.98 3.68 -30.62
CA ARG A 5 22.16 3.50 -31.47
C ARG A 5 23.35 4.17 -30.79
N ASN A 6 24.26 3.37 -30.22
CA ASN A 6 25.49 3.79 -29.51
C ASN A 6 25.27 4.43 -28.12
N ALA A 7 24.46 3.81 -27.26
CA ALA A 7 24.38 4.23 -25.85
C ALA A 7 25.69 3.88 -25.11
N ASN A 8 26.47 4.89 -24.73
CA ASN A 8 27.68 4.75 -23.90
C ASN A 8 27.49 5.58 -22.63
N PHE A 9 26.97 4.94 -21.57
CA PHE A 9 26.77 5.56 -20.27
C PHE A 9 27.67 4.87 -19.24
N ASP A 10 28.39 5.66 -18.44
CA ASP A 10 29.27 5.15 -17.39
C ASP A 10 28.48 4.86 -16.10
N PHE A 11 27.72 3.75 -16.11
CA PHE A 11 26.99 3.27 -14.95
C PHE A 11 27.92 2.83 -13.81
N LEU A 12 29.12 2.33 -14.14
CA LEU A 12 30.06 1.82 -13.16
C LEU A 12 30.76 2.96 -12.39
N GLY A 13 31.04 4.09 -13.04
CA GLY A 13 31.62 5.27 -12.41
C GLY A 13 30.69 5.92 -11.39
N VAL A 14 29.38 5.92 -11.64
CA VAL A 14 28.38 6.54 -10.74
C VAL A 14 27.84 5.61 -9.65
N ARG A 15 28.17 4.31 -9.69
CA ARG A 15 27.60 3.27 -8.79
C ARG A 15 27.65 3.63 -7.31
N ARG A 16 28.74 4.27 -6.85
CA ARG A 16 28.91 4.64 -5.43
C ARG A 16 27.89 5.69 -5.00
N ARG A 17 27.64 6.69 -5.86
CA ARG A 17 26.62 7.72 -5.59
C ARG A 17 25.22 7.09 -5.63
N ALA A 18 24.96 6.21 -6.59
CA ALA A 18 23.70 5.48 -6.66
C ALA A 18 23.46 4.64 -5.39
N TYR A 19 24.45 3.90 -4.89
CA TYR A 19 24.33 3.13 -3.65
C TYR A 19 24.04 4.01 -2.43
N VAL A 20 24.66 5.19 -2.32
CA VAL A 20 24.37 6.12 -1.23
C VAL A 20 22.93 6.60 -1.31
N VAL A 21 22.47 7.04 -2.49
CA VAL A 21 21.08 7.50 -2.68
C VAL A 21 20.09 6.38 -2.37
N SER A 22 20.31 5.18 -2.89
CA SER A 22 19.47 4.01 -2.59
C SER A 22 19.47 3.66 -1.10
N GLY A 23 20.63 3.71 -0.46
CA GLY A 23 20.77 3.46 0.98
C GLY A 23 19.98 4.47 1.82
N VAL A 24 20.07 5.76 1.48
CA VAL A 24 19.28 6.81 2.16
C VAL A 24 17.79 6.57 1.97
N LEU A 25 17.34 6.26 0.75
CA LEU A 25 15.92 5.96 0.49
C LEU A 25 15.43 4.74 1.27
N LEU A 26 16.24 3.68 1.35
CA LEU A 26 15.92 2.50 2.17
C LEU A 26 15.81 2.86 3.64
N LEU A 27 16.77 3.62 4.19
CA LEU A 27 16.73 4.05 5.58
C LEU A 27 15.52 4.94 5.89
N LEU A 28 15.15 5.85 4.97
CA LEU A 28 13.94 6.66 5.12
C LEU A 28 12.67 5.80 5.08
N GLY A 29 12.61 4.81 4.19
CA GLY A 29 11.49 3.87 4.11
C GLY A 29 11.34 3.04 5.39
N ILE A 30 12.44 2.44 5.87
CA ILE A 30 12.47 1.68 7.12
C ILE A 30 12.13 2.58 8.31
N GLY A 31 12.73 3.78 8.38
CA GLY A 31 12.45 4.76 9.42
C GLY A 31 10.97 5.15 9.45
N SER A 32 10.36 5.43 8.30
CA SER A 32 8.92 5.70 8.21
C SER A 32 8.09 4.51 8.68
N LEU A 33 8.48 3.28 8.35
CA LEU A 33 7.76 2.08 8.77
C LEU A 33 7.78 1.94 10.30
N VAL A 34 8.95 2.08 10.92
CA VAL A 34 9.12 1.97 12.38
C VAL A 34 8.39 3.10 13.11
N LEU A 35 8.55 4.35 12.66
CA LEU A 35 7.92 5.52 13.29
C LEU A 35 6.38 5.51 13.21
N ARG A 36 5.79 4.82 12.22
CA ARG A 36 4.34 4.68 12.07
C ARG A 36 3.75 3.46 12.78
N GLY A 37 4.53 2.78 13.62
CA GLY A 37 4.06 1.61 14.37
C GLY A 37 4.18 0.28 13.61
N GLY A 38 4.96 0.23 12.53
CA GLY A 38 5.21 -0.98 11.75
C GLY A 38 4.27 -1.17 10.55
N PRO A 39 4.35 -2.33 9.89
CA PRO A 39 3.46 -2.67 8.79
C PRO A 39 2.02 -2.88 9.28
N ARG A 40 1.05 -2.52 8.43
CA ARG A 40 -0.37 -2.80 8.67
C ARG A 40 -0.65 -4.25 8.31
N TYR A 41 -0.66 -5.12 9.32
CA TYR A 41 -0.95 -6.53 9.14
C TYR A 41 -2.43 -6.74 8.76
N GLY A 42 -2.65 -7.62 7.79
CA GLY A 42 -3.97 -8.11 7.42
C GLY A 42 -4.38 -9.36 8.21
N VAL A 43 -5.55 -9.90 7.90
CA VAL A 43 -6.14 -11.07 8.57
C VAL A 43 -5.21 -12.29 8.61
N ASP A 44 -4.36 -12.46 7.58
CA ASP A 44 -3.40 -13.57 7.48
C ASP A 44 -2.36 -13.57 8.62
N PHE A 45 -2.10 -12.40 9.22
CA PHE A 45 -1.08 -12.21 10.25
C PHE A 45 -1.67 -11.85 11.63
N THR A 46 -2.84 -11.21 11.66
CA THR A 46 -3.52 -10.85 12.93
C THR A 46 -4.54 -11.90 13.38
N GLY A 47 -4.94 -12.80 12.48
CA GLY A 47 -6.15 -13.60 12.65
C GLY A 47 -7.42 -12.76 12.53
N GLY A 48 -8.57 -13.43 12.48
CA GLY A 48 -9.89 -12.80 12.38
C GLY A 48 -10.71 -13.35 11.22
N THR A 49 -11.67 -12.54 10.76
CA THR A 49 -12.58 -12.89 9.67
C THR A 49 -12.48 -11.83 8.57
N MET A 50 -12.32 -12.29 7.33
CA MET A 50 -12.44 -11.46 6.14
C MET A 50 -13.79 -11.74 5.50
N LEU A 51 -14.55 -10.68 5.24
CA LEU A 51 -15.82 -10.73 4.55
C LEU A 51 -15.70 -9.91 3.28
N GLN A 52 -15.93 -10.57 2.15
CA GLN A 52 -16.03 -9.90 0.85
C GLN A 52 -17.51 -9.82 0.49
N VAL A 53 -17.98 -8.64 0.16
CA VAL A 53 -19.39 -8.33 -0.11
C VAL A 53 -19.51 -7.46 -1.35
N GLU A 54 -20.50 -7.80 -2.19
CA GLU A 54 -20.87 -7.00 -3.35
C GLU A 54 -22.26 -6.41 -3.11
N PHE A 55 -22.36 -5.09 -3.20
CA PHE A 55 -23.61 -4.36 -3.05
C PHE A 55 -24.28 -4.14 -4.41
N VAL A 56 -25.61 -4.19 -4.42
CA VAL A 56 -26.40 -3.91 -5.64
C VAL A 56 -26.31 -2.42 -6.02
N GLU A 57 -26.24 -1.55 -5.02
CA GLU A 57 -26.10 -0.10 -5.19
C GLU A 57 -24.67 0.37 -4.88
N GLN A 58 -24.28 1.49 -5.48
CA GLN A 58 -22.98 2.10 -5.18
C GLN A 58 -22.94 2.52 -3.71
N THR A 59 -22.02 1.92 -2.96
CA THR A 59 -21.86 2.16 -1.53
C THR A 59 -20.52 2.82 -1.29
N SER A 60 -20.43 3.81 -0.40
CA SER A 60 -19.15 4.43 -0.07
C SER A 60 -18.49 3.77 1.15
N VAL A 61 -17.16 3.83 1.20
CA VAL A 61 -16.38 3.40 2.38
C VAL A 61 -16.78 4.18 3.64
N GLY A 62 -17.23 5.44 3.48
CA GLY A 62 -17.70 6.28 4.59
C GLY A 62 -18.94 5.71 5.23
N ASP A 63 -19.96 5.40 4.42
CA ASP A 63 -21.24 4.85 4.90
C ASP A 63 -21.03 3.51 5.60
N LEU A 64 -20.19 2.64 5.03
CA LEU A 64 -19.82 1.36 5.65
C LEU A 64 -19.10 1.55 6.98
N ARG A 65 -18.20 2.54 7.07
CA ARG A 65 -17.48 2.84 8.32
C ARG A 65 -18.43 3.30 9.41
N ASP A 66 -19.39 4.16 9.07
CA ASP A 66 -20.33 4.69 10.05
C ASP A 66 -21.26 3.60 10.60
N VAL A 67 -21.77 2.74 9.72
CA VAL A 67 -22.62 1.59 10.11
C VAL A 67 -21.84 0.59 10.95
N LEU A 68 -20.63 0.20 10.53
CA LEU A 68 -19.80 -0.76 11.27
C LEU A 68 -19.36 -0.20 12.62
N SER A 69 -19.05 1.10 12.70
CA SER A 69 -18.72 1.75 13.96
C SER A 69 -19.93 1.76 14.91
N ALA A 70 -21.13 2.06 14.40
CA ALA A 70 -22.37 1.99 15.19
C ALA A 70 -22.68 0.56 15.67
N ALA A 71 -22.25 -0.47 14.93
CA ALA A 71 -22.36 -1.88 15.32
C ALA A 71 -21.26 -2.35 16.31
N GLY A 72 -20.38 -1.44 16.76
CA GLY A 72 -19.28 -1.76 17.69
C GLY A 72 -18.01 -2.31 17.02
N MET A 73 -17.92 -2.24 15.69
CA MET A 73 -16.77 -2.70 14.90
C MET A 73 -15.85 -1.53 14.49
N GLU A 74 -15.43 -0.70 15.45
CA GLU A 74 -14.63 0.52 15.21
C GLU A 74 -13.30 0.25 14.50
N ASN A 75 -12.74 -0.95 14.65
CA ASN A 75 -11.45 -1.35 14.07
C ASN A 75 -11.58 -2.13 12.75
N ALA A 76 -12.78 -2.19 12.15
CA ALA A 76 -12.97 -2.89 10.88
C ALA A 76 -12.17 -2.19 9.77
N GLN A 77 -11.30 -2.96 9.10
CA GLN A 77 -10.67 -2.49 7.87
C GLN A 77 -11.61 -2.72 6.69
N ILE A 78 -11.98 -1.63 6.03
CA ILE A 78 -12.81 -1.64 4.82
C ILE A 78 -11.87 -1.35 3.65
N GLN A 79 -11.88 -2.24 2.66
CA GLN A 79 -11.09 -2.13 1.44
C GLN A 79 -12.01 -2.31 0.25
N GLN A 80 -11.87 -1.50 -0.78
CA GLN A 80 -12.65 -1.65 -2.01
C GLN A 80 -11.91 -2.61 -2.94
N LEU A 81 -12.61 -3.57 -3.52
CA LEU A 81 -12.09 -4.53 -4.50
C LEU A 81 -12.71 -4.22 -5.85
N GLY A 82 -11.90 -4.07 -6.90
CA GLY A 82 -12.40 -3.91 -8.26
C GLY A 82 -13.30 -2.68 -8.46
N ASP A 83 -14.62 -2.91 -8.46
CA ASP A 83 -15.66 -1.92 -8.73
C ASP A 83 -16.10 -1.13 -7.48
N SER A 84 -16.87 -0.06 -7.67
CA SER A 84 -17.32 0.86 -6.59
C SER A 84 -18.32 0.27 -5.60
N ASN A 85 -18.76 -0.96 -5.82
CA ASN A 85 -19.76 -1.66 -5.02
C ASN A 85 -19.23 -2.98 -4.42
N GLU A 86 -17.97 -3.33 -4.64
CA GLU A 86 -17.34 -4.54 -4.11
C GLU A 86 -16.29 -4.18 -3.05
N PHE A 87 -16.39 -4.82 -1.87
CA PHE A 87 -15.59 -4.54 -0.68
C PHE A 87 -15.13 -5.84 0.01
#